data_AF-A0A2U9PDB9-F1
#
_entry.id   AF-A0A2U9PDB9-F1
#
_cell.length_a   1.000
_cell.length_b   1.000
_cell.length_c   1.000
_cell.angle_alpha   90.00
_cell.angle_beta   90.00
_cell.angle_gamma   90.00
#
_symmetry.space_group_name_H-M   'P 1'
#
loop_
_entity.id
_entity.type
_entity.pdbx_description
1 polymer ?
#
loop_
_entity_poly.entity_id
_entity_poly.type
_entity_poly.pdbx_seq_one_letter_code
_entity_poly.pdbx_strand_id
1 'polypeptide(L)'
;MAVSNGRRADDTEYRSPCSAGELAVWGDANESRGSRESYGSARPYAHAMSTPEASRFVRLRVELVLEVEDKDAVTKAALRRIASESGMPDAERAHAQSAVTEDTAEALAYLVDPFDLVSEVPGVELQQASWTSEQIDYDPDSPEWDLDEDDDGETSEDPYDERGADGIG
;
A
#
# COMPACT_ATOMS: atom_id res chain seq x y z
N MET A 1 1.70 -18.43 -65.90
CA MET A 1 0.71 -17.36 -65.73
C MET A 1 1.11 -16.55 -64.51
N ALA A 2 1.44 -15.28 -64.71
CA ALA A 2 1.74 -14.33 -63.66
C ALA A 2 0.44 -13.60 -63.26
N VAL A 3 0.19 -13.46 -61.96
CA VAL A 3 -0.64 -12.37 -61.45
C VAL A 3 0.06 -11.81 -60.21
N SER A 4 0.63 -10.64 -60.41
CA SER A 4 1.15 -9.75 -59.38
C SER A 4 -0.01 -9.21 -58.55
N ASN A 5 0.16 -9.08 -57.24
CA ASN A 5 -0.65 -8.16 -56.45
C ASN A 5 0.30 -7.25 -55.67
N GLY A 6 0.14 -5.94 -55.84
CA GLY A 6 0.97 -4.91 -55.22
C GLY A 6 0.17 -4.02 -54.28
N ARG A 7 0.93 -3.21 -53.50
CA ARG A 7 0.56 -2.07 -52.63
C ARG A 7 -0.16 -2.43 -51.32
N ARG A 8 0.02 -1.74 -50.18
CA ARG A 8 0.87 -0.61 -49.73
C ARG A 8 0.49 -0.37 -48.25
N ALA A 9 1.44 -0.16 -47.35
CA ALA A 9 1.28 0.54 -46.07
C ALA A 9 2.66 1.16 -45.79
N ASP A 10 2.91 2.37 -46.29
CA ASP A 10 2.77 3.65 -45.57
C ASP A 10 3.46 3.61 -44.20
N ASP A 11 4.76 3.91 -44.28
CA ASP A 11 5.64 4.35 -43.22
C ASP A 11 5.52 5.88 -43.18
N THR A 12 4.88 6.44 -42.15
CA THR A 12 4.96 7.87 -41.82
C THR A 12 4.86 8.08 -40.30
N GLU A 13 6.03 8.07 -39.68
CA GLU A 13 6.51 9.03 -38.68
C GLU A 13 5.46 9.70 -37.75
N TYR A 14 5.42 9.23 -36.51
CA TYR A 14 4.84 9.91 -35.36
C TYR A 14 5.59 11.23 -35.08
N ARG A 15 5.07 12.34 -35.59
CA ARG A 15 5.49 13.70 -35.20
C ARG A 15 4.75 14.12 -33.93
N SER A 16 5.45 14.06 -32.79
CA SER A 16 5.08 14.85 -31.60
C SER A 16 5.62 16.28 -31.74
N PRO A 17 4.80 17.32 -31.57
CA PRO A 17 5.29 18.68 -31.39
C PRO A 17 5.06 19.15 -29.95
N CYS A 18 6.06 19.01 -29.10
CA CYS A 18 6.21 19.86 -27.92
C CYS A 18 7.65 20.37 -27.91
N SER A 19 7.78 21.61 -28.38
CA SER A 19 9.01 22.38 -28.50
C SER A 19 9.54 22.84 -27.14
N ALA A 20 10.85 22.68 -26.99
CA ALA A 20 11.84 23.55 -26.35
C ALA A 20 11.36 24.77 -25.53
N GLY A 21 11.94 24.88 -24.32
CA GLY A 21 11.94 26.10 -23.50
C GLY A 21 12.89 25.94 -22.31
N GLU A 22 14.19 26.11 -22.58
CA GLU A 22 15.30 26.13 -21.62
C GLU A 22 15.34 27.45 -20.82
N LEU A 23 15.89 27.36 -19.60
CA LEU A 23 16.62 28.39 -18.83
C LEU A 23 15.85 29.58 -18.21
N ALA A 24 15.79 29.59 -16.88
CA ALA A 24 15.99 30.80 -16.09
C ALA A 24 17.09 30.55 -15.04
N VAL A 25 18.24 31.16 -15.34
CA VAL A 25 19.40 31.36 -14.48
C VAL A 25 19.02 32.28 -13.32
N TRP A 26 19.28 31.86 -12.08
CA TRP A 26 19.17 32.75 -10.92
C TRP A 26 20.55 33.35 -10.65
N GLY A 27 20.66 34.66 -10.87
CA GLY A 27 21.86 35.43 -10.62
C GLY A 27 22.15 35.58 -9.12
N ASP A 28 23.44 35.50 -8.83
CA ASP A 28 24.12 35.75 -7.57
C ASP A 28 23.95 37.21 -7.10
N ALA A 29 23.78 37.45 -5.78
CA ALA A 29 24.59 38.42 -5.03
C ALA A 29 24.12 38.59 -3.58
N ASN A 30 25.13 38.52 -2.73
CA ASN A 30 25.22 38.61 -1.29
C ASN A 30 25.10 40.05 -0.71
N GLU A 31 24.73 40.10 0.58
CA GLU A 31 24.95 41.09 1.65
C GLU A 31 24.41 42.55 1.61
N SER A 32 23.52 42.87 2.57
CA SER A 32 23.82 43.90 3.57
C SER A 32 22.88 43.91 4.79
N ARG A 33 23.51 44.08 5.95
CA ARG A 33 22.96 44.19 7.31
C ARG A 33 22.08 45.43 7.52
N GLY A 34 21.04 45.27 8.32
CA GLY A 34 20.38 46.32 9.10
C GLY A 34 19.40 45.68 10.07
N SER A 35 19.78 45.53 11.34
CA SER A 35 19.39 46.42 12.45
C SER A 35 18.09 46.00 13.11
N ARG A 36 18.24 45.61 14.38
CA ARG A 36 17.27 45.08 15.33
C ARG A 36 16.51 46.24 15.97
N GLU A 37 15.18 46.21 15.95
CA GLU A 37 14.35 46.94 16.91
C GLU A 37 13.20 46.04 17.39
N SER A 38 13.09 45.95 18.71
CA SER A 38 12.15 45.11 19.45
C SER A 38 11.04 45.98 20.00
N TYR A 39 9.77 45.68 19.73
CA TYR A 39 8.68 45.99 20.66
C TYR A 39 7.53 45.00 20.49
N GLY A 40 7.16 44.37 21.60
CA GLY A 40 5.75 44.27 21.94
C GLY A 40 5.07 42.93 21.71
N SER A 41 4.83 42.27 22.83
CA SER A 41 3.70 41.36 23.05
C SER A 41 3.79 40.00 22.38
N ALA A 42 4.33 39.06 23.15
CA ALA A 42 3.92 37.67 23.12
C ALA A 42 2.38 37.56 23.03
N ARG A 43 1.87 37.20 21.87
CA ARG A 43 0.57 36.56 21.71
C ARG A 43 0.86 35.08 21.42
N PRO A 44 0.68 34.17 22.38
CA PRO A 44 0.74 32.74 22.07
C PRO A 44 -0.60 32.30 21.49
N TYR A 45 -0.97 32.81 20.31
CA TYR A 45 -2.08 32.25 19.52
C TYR A 45 -1.78 32.41 18.04
N ALA A 46 -0.67 31.84 17.59
CA ALA A 46 -0.81 30.90 16.50
C ALA A 46 -0.75 29.54 17.18
N HIS A 47 -1.93 29.01 17.51
CA HIS A 47 -2.07 27.57 17.63
C HIS A 47 -1.40 27.05 16.36
N ALA A 48 -0.25 26.38 16.52
CA ALA A 48 0.22 25.50 15.48
C ALA A 48 -1.04 24.76 15.01
N MET A 49 -1.26 24.73 13.70
CA MET A 49 -2.18 23.78 13.11
C MET A 49 -1.64 22.39 13.48
N SER A 50 -1.79 21.97 14.73
CA SER A 50 -2.15 20.60 15.03
C SER A 50 -3.53 20.50 14.41
N THR A 51 -3.57 20.30 13.09
CA THR A 51 -4.76 19.73 12.49
C THR A 51 -5.06 18.51 13.37
N PRO A 52 -6.25 18.38 13.97
CA PRO A 52 -6.66 17.11 14.55
C PRO A 52 -6.84 16.03 13.45
N GLU A 53 -6.16 16.16 12.31
CA GLU A 53 -6.12 15.23 11.19
C GLU A 53 -5.04 14.15 11.36
N ALA A 54 -4.26 14.17 12.44
CA ALA A 54 -3.51 13.01 12.89
C ALA A 54 -4.38 12.20 13.87
N SER A 55 -4.85 10.99 13.59
CA SER A 55 -5.00 10.26 12.34
C SER A 55 -6.24 9.39 12.58
N ARG A 56 -7.37 9.69 11.93
CA ARG A 56 -8.59 8.83 12.04
C ARG A 56 -8.37 7.46 11.41
N PHE A 57 -7.27 7.29 10.69
CA PHE A 57 -6.86 6.07 10.03
C PHE A 57 -6.06 5.19 10.99
N VAL A 58 -6.55 3.97 11.20
CA VAL A 58 -5.88 2.92 11.96
C VAL A 58 -5.45 1.84 10.97
N ARG A 59 -4.16 1.47 10.99
CA ARG A 59 -3.66 0.32 10.20
C ARG A 59 -3.77 -0.93 11.06
N LEU A 60 -4.68 -1.82 10.69
CA LEU A 60 -4.80 -3.14 11.30
C LEU A 60 -3.84 -4.12 10.62
N ARG A 61 -3.04 -4.86 11.40
CA ARG A 61 -2.30 -6.04 10.94
C ARG A 61 -3.05 -7.26 11.45
N VAL A 62 -3.30 -8.23 10.58
CA VAL A 62 -4.03 -9.45 10.91
C VAL A 62 -3.38 -10.64 10.22
N GLU A 63 -3.27 -11.74 10.93
CA GLU A 63 -2.93 -13.06 10.40
C GLU A 63 -4.14 -13.97 10.62
N LEU A 64 -4.54 -14.71 9.58
CA LEU A 64 -5.69 -15.62 9.64
C LEU A 64 -5.23 -17.01 9.23
N VAL A 65 -5.39 -17.97 10.14
CA VAL A 65 -5.23 -19.40 9.84
C VAL A 65 -6.61 -20.05 9.86
N LEU A 66 -6.93 -20.77 8.79
CA LEU A 66 -8.24 -21.38 8.57
C LEU A 66 -8.06 -22.88 8.31
N GLU A 67 -8.79 -23.71 9.06
CA GLU A 67 -8.95 -25.12 8.74
C GLU A 67 -10.01 -25.29 7.64
N VAL A 68 -9.65 -25.94 6.54
CA VAL A 68 -10.57 -26.23 5.43
C VAL A 68 -11.07 -27.66 5.53
N GLU A 69 -12.28 -27.83 6.07
CA GLU A 69 -12.90 -29.15 6.23
C GLU A 69 -13.30 -29.80 4.88
N ASP A 70 -13.73 -29.00 3.90
CA ASP A 70 -14.16 -29.46 2.58
C ASP A 70 -13.62 -28.56 1.47
N LYS A 71 -12.46 -28.95 0.91
CA LYS A 71 -11.79 -28.23 -0.18
C LYS A 71 -12.67 -28.13 -1.43
N ASP A 72 -13.45 -29.18 -1.72
CA ASP A 72 -14.27 -29.26 -2.94
C ASP A 72 -15.47 -28.30 -2.86
N ALA A 73 -16.05 -28.16 -1.67
CA ALA A 73 -17.09 -27.16 -1.40
C ALA A 73 -16.58 -25.72 -1.60
N VAL A 74 -15.36 -25.42 -1.13
CA VAL A 74 -14.70 -24.13 -1.30
C VAL A 74 -14.45 -23.83 -2.78
N THR A 75 -13.81 -24.74 -3.53
CA THR A 75 -13.58 -24.57 -4.97
C THR A 75 -14.88 -24.37 -5.73
N LYS A 76 -15.92 -25.17 -5.44
CA LYS A 76 -17.25 -24.99 -6.06
C LYS A 76 -17.88 -23.64 -5.75
N ALA A 77 -17.68 -23.11 -4.54
CA ALA A 77 -18.17 -21.78 -4.18
C ALA A 77 -17.45 -20.69 -4.98
N ALA A 78 -16.12 -20.77 -5.09
CA ALA A 78 -15.33 -19.83 -5.89
C ALA A 78 -15.76 -19.85 -7.36
N LEU A 79 -15.89 -21.03 -7.97
CA LEU A 79 -16.35 -21.19 -9.36
C LEU A 79 -17.76 -20.58 -9.59
N ARG A 80 -18.69 -20.75 -8.63
CA ARG A 80 -20.02 -20.12 -8.72
C ARG A 80 -19.94 -18.60 -8.68
N ARG A 81 -19.05 -18.04 -7.86
CA ARG A 81 -18.86 -16.59 -7.77
C ARG A 81 -18.23 -16.03 -9.05
N ILE A 82 -17.18 -16.67 -9.58
CA ILE A 82 -16.58 -16.31 -10.87
C ILE A 82 -17.62 -16.35 -12.00
N ALA A 83 -18.44 -17.39 -12.05
CA ALA A 83 -19.48 -17.52 -13.08
C ALA A 83 -20.58 -16.45 -12.98
N SER A 84 -20.81 -15.90 -11.78
CA SER A 84 -21.81 -14.86 -11.53
C SER A 84 -21.26 -13.45 -11.78
N GLU A 85 -19.94 -13.29 -11.92
CA GLU A 85 -19.30 -11.99 -12.09
C GLU A 85 -19.49 -11.46 -13.52
N SER A 86 -20.26 -10.37 -13.59
CA SER A 86 -20.58 -9.67 -14.83
C SER A 86 -19.47 -8.65 -15.14
N GLY A 87 -18.92 -8.70 -16.36
CA GLY A 87 -17.90 -7.74 -16.80
C GLY A 87 -16.47 -8.29 -16.83
N MET A 88 -16.24 -9.48 -16.27
CA MET A 88 -14.95 -10.17 -16.40
C MET A 88 -14.77 -10.71 -17.85
N PRO A 89 -13.67 -10.36 -18.54
CA PRO A 89 -13.32 -10.91 -19.86
C PRO A 89 -13.15 -12.44 -19.81
N ASP A 90 -13.45 -13.15 -20.89
CA ASP A 90 -13.39 -14.63 -20.90
C ASP A 90 -12.00 -15.21 -20.60
N ALA A 91 -10.94 -14.55 -21.07
CA ALA A 91 -9.57 -15.00 -20.79
C ALA A 91 -9.22 -14.87 -19.30
N GLU A 92 -9.63 -13.77 -18.67
CA GLU A 92 -9.46 -13.54 -17.23
C GLU A 92 -10.31 -14.52 -16.41
N ARG A 93 -11.55 -14.76 -16.84
CA ARG A 93 -12.43 -15.76 -16.24
C ARG A 93 -11.83 -17.16 -16.29
N ALA A 94 -11.31 -17.58 -17.44
CA ALA A 94 -10.68 -18.88 -17.58
C ALA A 94 -9.44 -19.02 -16.69
N HIS A 95 -8.63 -17.95 -16.58
CA HIS A 95 -7.48 -17.93 -15.68
C HIS A 95 -7.89 -18.04 -14.21
N ALA A 96 -8.87 -17.25 -13.76
CA ALA A 96 -9.39 -17.31 -12.40
C ALA A 96 -9.98 -18.69 -12.09
N GLN A 97 -10.74 -19.28 -13.02
CA GLN A 97 -11.29 -20.63 -12.86
C GLN A 97 -10.20 -21.69 -12.73
N SER A 98 -9.12 -21.58 -13.50
CA SER A 98 -7.97 -22.48 -13.39
C SER A 98 -7.34 -22.36 -12.01
N ALA A 99 -7.00 -21.13 -11.59
CA ALA A 99 -6.34 -20.86 -10.31
C ALA A 99 -7.11 -21.45 -9.11
N VAL A 100 -8.42 -21.17 -9.00
CA VAL A 100 -9.23 -21.67 -7.87
C VAL A 100 -9.49 -23.18 -7.92
N THR A 101 -9.32 -23.81 -9.08
CA THR A 101 -9.43 -25.27 -9.24
C THR A 101 -8.13 -25.97 -8.87
N GLU A 102 -7.00 -25.33 -9.15
CA GLU A 102 -5.66 -25.88 -8.91
C GLU A 102 -5.20 -25.67 -7.47
N ASP A 103 -5.62 -24.58 -6.81
CA ASP A 103 -5.17 -24.23 -5.47
C ASP A 103 -6.32 -23.78 -4.55
N THR A 104 -6.37 -24.36 -3.34
CA THR A 104 -7.42 -24.06 -2.35
C THR A 104 -7.19 -22.69 -1.69
N ALA A 105 -5.95 -22.23 -1.57
CA ALA A 105 -5.67 -20.89 -1.05
C ALA A 105 -6.19 -19.84 -2.04
N GLU A 106 -5.93 -20.01 -3.35
CA GLU A 106 -6.49 -19.16 -4.40
C GLU A 106 -8.03 -19.15 -4.40
N ALA A 107 -8.67 -20.31 -4.15
CA ALA A 107 -10.12 -20.37 -3.99
C ALA A 107 -10.62 -19.55 -2.80
N LEU A 108 -9.91 -19.57 -1.67
CA LEU A 108 -10.20 -18.72 -0.50
C LEU A 108 -9.93 -17.24 -0.80
N ALA A 109 -8.82 -16.92 -1.46
CA ALA A 109 -8.47 -15.57 -1.92
C ALA A 109 -9.59 -14.92 -2.71
N TYR A 110 -10.23 -15.71 -3.58
CA TYR A 110 -11.32 -15.24 -4.41
C TYR A 110 -12.65 -15.08 -3.64
N LEU A 111 -12.83 -15.81 -2.54
CA LEU A 111 -14.08 -15.83 -1.78
C LEU A 111 -14.14 -14.82 -0.64
N VAL A 112 -13.02 -14.58 0.03
CA VAL A 112 -12.97 -13.65 1.17
C VAL A 112 -12.92 -12.23 0.65
N ASP A 113 -13.85 -11.42 1.13
CA ASP A 113 -13.89 -9.99 0.87
C ASP A 113 -13.53 -9.24 2.17
N PRO A 114 -12.41 -8.49 2.21
CA PRO A 114 -11.99 -7.80 3.42
C PRO A 114 -12.91 -6.64 3.81
N PHE A 115 -13.70 -6.08 2.88
CA PHE A 115 -14.71 -5.08 3.23
C PHE A 115 -15.83 -5.71 4.04
N ASP A 116 -16.35 -6.86 3.59
CA ASP A 116 -17.37 -7.62 4.33
C ASP A 116 -16.89 -7.97 5.74
N LEU A 117 -15.62 -8.36 5.92
CA LEU A 117 -15.05 -8.73 7.22
C LEU A 117 -15.10 -7.62 8.29
N VAL A 118 -14.96 -6.35 7.88
CA VAL A 118 -14.98 -5.20 8.82
C VAL A 118 -16.26 -4.38 8.75
N SER A 119 -17.17 -4.71 7.83
CA SER A 119 -18.37 -3.93 7.52
C SER A 119 -19.34 -3.78 8.71
N GLU A 120 -19.35 -4.73 9.64
CA GLU A 120 -20.25 -4.72 10.79
C GLU A 120 -19.74 -3.84 11.95
N VAL A 121 -18.50 -3.32 11.88
CA VAL A 121 -17.93 -2.49 12.95
C VAL A 121 -18.47 -1.05 12.85
N PRO A 122 -19.21 -0.56 13.86
CA PRO A 122 -19.84 0.75 13.78
C PRO A 122 -18.81 1.89 13.63
N GLY A 123 -19.00 2.72 12.61
CA GLY A 123 -18.14 3.88 12.35
C GLY A 123 -16.81 3.56 11.66
N VAL A 124 -16.64 2.34 11.14
CA VAL A 124 -15.47 1.93 10.34
C VAL A 124 -15.83 1.94 8.85
N GLU A 125 -14.95 2.54 8.05
CA GLU A 125 -14.94 2.46 6.59
C GLU A 125 -13.56 1.93 6.18
N LEU A 126 -13.52 0.85 5.39
CA LEU A 126 -12.26 0.28 4.92
C LEU A 126 -11.71 1.10 3.75
N GLN A 127 -10.53 1.71 3.93
CA GLN A 127 -9.89 2.49 2.87
C GLN A 127 -9.02 1.66 1.93
N GLN A 128 -8.37 0.63 2.48
CA GLN A 128 -7.43 -0.22 1.76
C GLN A 128 -7.31 -1.56 2.46
N ALA A 129 -7.25 -2.64 1.69
CA ALA A 129 -6.82 -3.95 2.15
C ALA A 129 -5.80 -4.51 1.16
N SER A 130 -4.78 -5.17 1.70
CA SER A 130 -3.81 -5.96 0.95
C SER A 130 -3.56 -7.22 1.74
N TRP A 131 -3.66 -8.37 1.08
CA TRP A 131 -3.53 -9.66 1.72
C TRP A 131 -3.15 -10.71 0.67
N THR A 132 -2.66 -11.84 1.15
CA THR A 132 -2.26 -13.00 0.37
C THR A 132 -2.78 -14.25 1.06
N SER A 133 -2.93 -15.33 0.31
CA SER A 133 -3.33 -16.63 0.84
C SER A 133 -2.30 -17.68 0.47
N GLU A 134 -2.03 -18.60 1.38
CA GLU A 134 -1.17 -19.75 1.12
C GLU A 134 -1.66 -20.97 1.90
N GLN A 135 -1.23 -22.15 1.47
CA GLN A 135 -1.43 -23.38 2.23
C GLN A 135 -0.24 -23.59 3.17
N ILE A 136 -0.53 -23.84 4.44
CA ILE A 136 0.46 -24.04 5.51
C ILE A 136 0.15 -25.33 6.26
N ASP A 137 1.18 -25.89 6.90
CA ASP A 137 1.03 -26.93 7.92
C ASP A 137 0.85 -26.24 9.29
N TYR A 138 -0.39 -26.16 9.77
CA TYR A 138 -0.67 -25.51 11.05
C TYR A 138 -0.18 -26.35 12.23
N ASP A 139 0.73 -25.78 13.03
CA ASP A 139 1.25 -26.37 14.27
C ASP A 139 1.21 -25.32 15.39
N PRO A 140 0.16 -25.27 16.23
CA PRO A 140 -0.01 -24.22 17.25
C PRO A 140 1.06 -24.25 18.36
N ASP A 141 1.80 -25.34 18.48
CA ASP A 141 2.90 -25.48 19.44
C ASP A 141 4.27 -25.07 18.84
N SER A 142 4.33 -24.73 17.54
CA SER A 142 5.57 -24.28 16.89
C SER A 142 5.85 -22.82 17.26
N PRO A 143 7.09 -22.49 17.64
CA PRO A 143 7.47 -21.13 18.03
C PRO A 143 7.35 -20.09 16.90
N GLU A 144 7.20 -20.54 15.65
CA GLU A 144 6.96 -19.62 14.51
C GLU A 144 5.60 -18.92 14.58
N TRP A 145 4.66 -19.44 15.39
CA TRP A 145 3.32 -18.87 15.59
C TRP A 145 3.19 -18.01 16.87
N ASP A 146 4.26 -17.86 17.66
CA ASP A 146 4.25 -17.02 18.86
C ASP A 146 4.34 -15.52 18.46
N LEU A 147 3.20 -14.84 18.46
CA LEU A 147 3.05 -13.41 18.07
C LEU A 147 3.76 -12.41 19.01
N ASP A 148 4.36 -12.87 20.11
CA ASP A 148 4.96 -12.04 21.16
C ASP A 148 6.45 -11.71 20.93
N GLU A 149 7.11 -12.28 19.91
CA GLU A 149 8.58 -12.14 19.72
C GLU A 149 9.04 -10.98 18.80
N ASP A 150 8.14 -10.28 18.09
CA ASP A 150 8.48 -9.23 17.10
C ASP A 150 7.99 -7.80 17.48
N ASP A 151 7.99 -7.43 18.76
CA ASP A 151 7.83 -6.03 19.21
C ASP A 151 8.99 -5.56 20.09
N ASP A 152 10.23 -6.01 19.82
CA ASP A 152 11.41 -5.22 20.18
C ASP A 152 11.55 -4.08 19.17
N GLY A 153 10.68 -3.08 19.34
CA GLY A 153 10.91 -1.77 18.75
C GLY A 153 12.27 -1.26 19.19
N GLU A 154 13.27 -1.42 18.31
CA GLU A 154 14.60 -0.81 18.34
C GLU A 154 14.45 0.62 18.84
N THR A 155 14.59 0.80 20.16
CA THR A 155 14.65 2.11 20.78
C THR A 155 15.94 2.69 20.26
N SER A 156 15.81 3.59 19.29
CA SER A 156 16.92 4.38 18.78
C SER A 156 17.66 4.96 19.98
N GLU A 157 18.81 4.36 20.29
CA GLU A 157 19.75 4.87 21.29
C GLU A 157 20.24 6.21 20.77
N ASP A 158 19.52 7.27 21.10
CA ASP A 158 19.89 8.64 20.79
C ASP A 158 21.10 9.01 21.68
N PRO A 159 22.32 9.16 21.12
CA PRO A 159 23.51 9.40 21.90
C PRO A 159 23.61 10.90 22.23
N TYR A 160 22.80 11.37 23.18
CA TYR A 160 22.89 12.75 23.67
C TYR A 160 23.61 12.84 25.02
N ASP A 161 24.85 13.31 24.89
CA ASP A 161 25.42 14.42 25.68
C ASP A 161 25.71 14.20 27.18
N GLU A 162 26.77 13.46 27.47
CA GLU A 162 27.49 13.60 28.75
C GLU A 162 28.46 14.81 28.70
N ARG A 163 27.90 16.02 28.57
CA ARG A 163 28.61 17.27 28.91
C ARG A 163 28.20 17.75 30.29
N GLY A 164 29.00 17.33 31.27
CA GLY A 164 29.39 18.11 32.44
C GLY A 164 28.38 18.23 33.58
N ALA A 165 28.77 17.77 34.78
CA ALA A 165 29.38 18.64 35.79
C ALA A 165 29.41 17.96 37.17
N ASP A 166 30.56 18.16 37.85
CA ASP A 166 30.74 18.28 39.30
C ASP A 166 30.55 17.08 40.25
N GLY A 167 31.61 16.79 41.01
CA GLY A 167 31.45 16.12 42.30
C GLY A 167 32.69 15.49 42.95
N ILE A 168 33.55 16.32 43.56
CA ILE A 168 34.23 16.12 44.86
C ILE A 168 35.01 14.82 45.19
N GLY A 169 36.33 15.00 45.40
CA GLY A 169 37.23 14.08 46.10
C GLY A 169 38.63 14.66 46.25
#